data_AF-A0A6I1KIX6-F1
#
_entry.id   AF-A0A6I1KIX6-F1
#
_cell.length_a   1.000
_cell.length_b   1.000
_cell.length_c   1.000
_cell.angle_alpha   90.00
_cell.angle_beta   90.00
_cell.angle_gamma   90.00
#
_symmetry.space_group_name_H-M   'P 1'
#
loop_
_entity.id
_entity.type
_entity.pdbx_description
1 polymer ?
#
loop_
_entity_poly.entity_id
_entity_poly.type
_entity_poly.pdbx_seq_one_letter_code
_entity_poly.pdbx_strand_id
1 'polypeptide(L)'
;MDITVIPPELMPGNGEKLQQTLKTRQQSADRETVAAKKAAREFEALFVGMMLKSMRATVGKDTLTGGGQGEEVYRSLLDQEYANAVVKSGGLGLAGIIEKQLIRQDKSMDRKQAGLEKVY
;
A
#
# COMPACT_ATOMS: atom_id res chain seq x y z
N MET A 1 29.75 -23.90 -58.15
CA MET A 1 29.52 -22.76 -57.23
C MET A 1 28.50 -23.23 -56.22
N ASP A 2 28.97 -23.79 -55.10
CA ASP A 2 28.12 -24.16 -53.98
C ASP A 2 27.64 -22.89 -53.28
N ILE A 3 26.38 -22.55 -53.45
CA ILE A 3 25.71 -21.55 -52.62
C ILE A 3 25.25 -22.30 -51.38
N THR A 4 26.04 -22.25 -50.32
CA THR A 4 25.67 -22.76 -49.01
C THR A 4 24.42 -22.02 -48.55
N VAL A 5 23.26 -22.66 -48.64
CA VAL A 5 22.01 -22.15 -48.05
C VAL A 5 22.13 -22.34 -46.54
N ILE A 6 22.54 -21.27 -45.85
CA ILE A 6 22.48 -21.21 -44.39
C ILE A 6 21.00 -21.00 -44.01
N PRO A 7 20.35 -21.93 -43.29
CA PRO A 7 18.98 -21.71 -42.83
C PRO A 7 18.94 -20.56 -41.81
N PRO A 8 18.02 -19.58 -41.94
CA PRO A 8 17.93 -18.43 -41.04
C PRO A 8 17.26 -18.72 -39.68
N GLU A 9 17.16 -19.97 -39.24
CA GLU A 9 16.55 -20.30 -37.95
C GLU A 9 17.46 -21.14 -37.06
N LEU A 10 18.37 -20.46 -36.36
CA LEU A 10 18.76 -20.86 -35.01
C LEU A 10 19.23 -19.65 -34.17
N MET A 11 18.34 -18.68 -33.97
CA MET A 11 18.53 -17.66 -32.94
C MET A 11 17.70 -18.02 -31.68
N PRO A 12 18.32 -18.52 -30.59
CA PRO A 12 17.69 -18.51 -29.28
C PRO A 12 17.65 -17.06 -28.79
N GLY A 13 16.47 -16.51 -28.47
CA GLY A 13 16.47 -15.18 -27.81
C GLY A 13 15.16 -14.43 -27.60
N ASN A 14 14.07 -14.76 -28.30
CA ASN A 14 12.84 -13.95 -28.20
C ASN A 14 11.88 -14.42 -27.09
N GLY A 15 11.88 -15.71 -26.75
CA GLY A 15 11.03 -16.26 -25.68
C GLY A 15 11.49 -15.88 -24.27
N GLU A 16 12.80 -15.69 -24.06
CA GLU A 16 13.36 -15.37 -22.73
C GLU A 16 13.13 -13.92 -22.35
N LYS A 17 13.27 -12.97 -23.30
CA LYS A 17 13.02 -11.54 -23.04
C LYS A 17 11.55 -11.25 -22.71
N LEU A 18 10.61 -11.94 -23.37
CA LEU A 18 9.18 -11.83 -23.07
C LEU A 18 8.84 -12.43 -21.70
N GLN A 19 9.44 -13.56 -21.35
CA GLN A 19 9.27 -14.13 -20.00
C GLN A 19 9.90 -13.25 -18.92
N GLN A 20 11.04 -12.61 -19.21
CA GLN A 20 11.70 -11.68 -18.30
C GLN A 20 10.84 -10.44 -18.04
N THR A 21 10.26 -9.82 -19.07
CA THR A 21 9.41 -8.64 -18.92
C THR A 21 8.11 -8.94 -18.17
N LEU A 22 7.51 -10.11 -18.39
CA LEU A 22 6.33 -10.56 -17.66
C LEU A 22 6.62 -10.80 -16.17
N LYS A 23 7.76 -11.45 -15.86
CA LYS A 23 8.20 -11.67 -14.47
C LYS A 23 8.48 -10.35 -13.74
N THR A 24 9.19 -9.42 -14.37
CA THR A 24 9.48 -8.10 -13.78
C THR A 24 8.20 -7.31 -13.51
N ARG A 25 7.22 -7.37 -14.44
CA ARG A 25 5.92 -6.68 -14.29
C ARG A 25 5.01 -7.31 -13.23
N GLN A 26 5.08 -8.63 -13.06
CA GLN A 26 4.39 -9.31 -11.95
C GLN A 26 5.03 -8.93 -10.61
N GLN A 27 6.36 -8.95 -10.52
CA GLN A 27 7.08 -8.57 -9.31
C GLN A 27 6.85 -7.11 -8.91
N SER A 28 6.70 -6.18 -9.86
CA SER A 28 6.35 -4.78 -9.55
C SER A 28 4.91 -4.67 -9.03
N ALA A 29 3.95 -5.33 -9.67
CA ALA A 29 2.56 -5.35 -9.22
C ALA A 29 2.40 -5.98 -7.82
N ASP A 30 3.15 -7.03 -7.52
CA ASP A 30 3.16 -7.65 -6.20
C ASP A 30 3.73 -6.70 -5.13
N ARG A 31 4.78 -5.94 -5.46
CA ARG A 31 5.35 -4.93 -4.54
C ARG A 31 4.39 -3.78 -4.29
N GLU A 32 3.72 -3.28 -5.34
CA GLU A 32 2.72 -2.22 -5.24
C GLU A 32 1.52 -2.63 -4.38
N THR A 33 1.02 -3.86 -4.55
CA THR A 33 -0.08 -4.37 -3.72
C THR A 33 0.32 -4.50 -2.25
N VAL A 34 1.53 -5.00 -1.97
CA VAL A 34 2.06 -5.09 -0.59
C VAL A 34 2.20 -3.69 0.03
N ALA A 35 2.70 -2.71 -0.72
CA ALA A 35 2.82 -1.33 -0.25
C ALA A 35 1.45 -0.69 0.02
N ALA A 36 0.48 -0.88 -0.89
CA ALA A 36 -0.88 -0.37 -0.74
C ALA A 36 -1.59 -0.96 0.49
N LYS A 37 -1.43 -2.27 0.70
CA LYS A 37 -1.97 -2.95 1.89
C LYS A 37 -1.37 -2.42 3.19
N LYS A 38 -0.07 -2.16 3.22
CA LYS A 38 0.62 -1.57 4.39
C LYS A 38 0.10 -0.16 4.67
N ALA A 39 0.08 0.71 3.66
CA ALA A 39 -0.41 2.07 3.79
C ALA A 39 -1.88 2.13 4.24
N ALA A 40 -2.72 1.24 3.70
CA ALA A 40 -4.12 1.17 4.08
C ALA A 40 -4.33 0.76 5.55
N ARG A 41 -3.53 -0.18 6.06
CA ARG A 41 -3.54 -0.57 7.49
C ARG A 41 -3.07 0.56 8.40
N GLU A 42 -2.02 1.28 8.00
CA GLU A 42 -1.53 2.44 8.75
C GLU A 42 -2.59 3.55 8.82
N PHE A 43 -3.29 3.81 7.72
CA PHE A 43 -4.39 4.78 7.71
C PHE A 43 -5.56 4.35 8.60
N GLU A 44 -5.93 3.06 8.59
CA GLU A 44 -6.95 2.53 9.48
C GLU A 44 -6.54 2.68 10.95
N ALA A 45 -5.27 2.47 11.29
CA ALA A 45 -4.76 2.68 12.65
C ALA A 45 -4.90 4.15 13.08
N LEU A 46 -4.57 5.10 12.20
CA LEU A 46 -4.80 6.53 12.48
C LEU A 46 -6.27 6.83 12.73
N PHE A 47 -7.17 6.24 11.94
CA PHE A 47 -8.61 6.41 12.11
C PHE A 47 -9.10 5.85 13.45
N VAL A 48 -8.66 4.64 13.83
CA VAL A 48 -8.97 4.06 15.14
C VAL A 48 -8.45 4.95 16.27
N GLY A 49 -7.23 5.48 16.15
CA GLY A 49 -6.69 6.44 17.11
C GLY A 49 -7.55 7.70 17.25
N MET A 50 -8.03 8.27 16.14
CA MET A 50 -8.97 9.40 16.15
C MET A 50 -10.31 9.04 16.82
N MET A 51 -10.82 7.83 16.59
CA MET A 51 -12.04 7.34 17.23
C MET A 51 -11.85 7.23 18.75
N LEU A 52 -10.76 6.58 19.20
CA LEU A 52 -10.44 6.43 20.63
C LEU A 52 -10.28 7.80 21.31
N LYS A 53 -9.58 8.73 20.66
CA LYS A 53 -9.44 10.11 21.14
C LYS A 53 -10.79 10.81 21.26
N SER A 54 -11.66 10.65 20.27
CA SER A 54 -13.01 11.24 20.28
C SER A 54 -13.90 10.64 21.37
N MET A 55 -13.85 9.32 21.56
CA MET A 55 -14.56 8.63 22.65
C MET A 55 -14.06 9.07 24.03
N ARG A 56 -12.76 9.30 24.20
CA ARG A 56 -12.22 9.82 25.47
C ARG A 56 -12.65 11.26 25.71
N ALA A 57 -12.75 12.08 24.66
CA ALA A 57 -13.20 13.46 24.80
C ALA A 57 -14.66 13.57 25.29
N THR A 58 -15.49 12.53 25.12
CA THR A 58 -16.87 12.50 25.63
C THR A 58 -16.95 12.00 27.08
N VAL A 59 -15.99 11.21 27.54
CA VAL A 59 -15.83 10.85 28.95
C VAL A 59 -15.22 12.07 29.64
N GLY A 60 -16.06 12.89 30.28
CA GLY A 60 -15.65 14.16 30.89
C GLY A 60 -14.33 14.07 31.67
N LYS A 61 -13.52 15.14 31.63
CA LYS A 61 -12.24 15.18 32.35
C LYS A 61 -12.49 14.96 33.83
N ASP A 62 -12.04 13.81 34.34
CA ASP A 62 -12.14 13.52 35.75
C ASP A 62 -11.30 14.53 36.54
N THR A 63 -11.91 15.20 37.51
CA THR A 63 -11.22 16.19 38.35
C THR A 63 -10.14 15.56 39.23
N LEU A 64 -10.14 14.22 39.33
CA LEU A 64 -9.23 13.43 40.17
C LEU A 64 -7.91 13.03 39.47
N THR A 65 -7.91 12.82 38.15
CA THR A 65 -6.68 12.44 37.41
C THR A 65 -5.89 13.64 36.90
N GLY A 66 -6.37 14.87 37.12
CA GLY A 66 -5.57 16.09 37.05
C GLY A 66 -4.63 16.12 35.85
N GLY A 67 -5.22 16.14 34.64
CA GLY A 67 -4.50 16.06 33.37
C GLY A 67 -3.18 16.85 33.36
N GLY A 68 -2.13 16.19 32.89
CA GLY A 68 -0.79 16.76 32.74
C GLY A 68 -0.11 16.30 31.45
N GLN A 69 0.95 17.00 31.01
CA GLN A 69 1.63 16.67 29.75
C GLN A 69 2.15 15.22 29.68
N GLY A 70 2.64 14.69 30.81
CA GLY A 70 3.09 13.29 30.88
C GLY A 70 1.96 12.28 30.69
N GLU A 71 0.77 12.54 31.23
CA GLU A 71 -0.41 11.70 31.05
C GLU A 71 -0.89 11.74 29.60
N GLU A 72 -0.92 12.92 28.97
CA GLU A 72 -1.31 13.07 27.56
C GLU A 72 -0.35 12.32 26.62
N VAL A 73 0.96 12.40 26.86
CA VAL A 73 1.96 11.63 26.11
C VAL A 73 1.75 10.13 26.32
N TYR A 74 1.64 9.65 27.56
CA TYR A 74 1.40 8.24 27.85
C TYR A 74 0.10 7.73 27.19
N ARG A 75 -0.98 8.51 27.29
CA ARG A 75 -2.27 8.22 26.65
C ARG A 75 -2.15 8.14 25.14
N SER A 76 -1.42 9.05 24.51
CA SER A 76 -1.22 9.03 23.06
C SER A 76 -0.48 7.77 22.60
N LEU A 77 0.53 7.34 23.36
CA LEU A 77 1.28 6.11 23.07
C LEU A 77 0.40 4.87 23.27
N LEU A 78 -0.40 4.87 24.33
CA LEU A 78 -1.36 3.80 24.61
C LEU A 78 -2.42 3.70 23.49
N ASP A 79 -2.94 4.83 23.03
CA ASP A 79 -3.92 4.88 21.94
C ASP A 79 -3.33 4.37 20.62
N GLN A 80 -2.05 4.65 20.36
CA GLN A 80 -1.35 4.09 19.20
C GLN A 80 -1.23 2.57 19.30
N GLU A 81 -0.86 2.04 20.46
CA GLU A 81 -0.79 0.58 20.66
C GLU A 81 -2.16 -0.08 20.54
N TYR A 82 -3.22 0.51 21.08
CA TYR A 82 -4.57 0.01 20.89
C TYR A 82 -5.00 0.05 19.42
N ALA A 83 -4.76 1.16 18.72
CA ALA A 83 -5.05 1.26 17.30
C ALA A 83 -4.32 0.17 16.49
N ASN A 84 -3.03 -0.04 16.77
CA ASN A 84 -2.24 -1.09 16.14
C ASN A 84 -2.78 -2.50 16.46
N ALA A 85 -3.16 -2.76 17.71
CA ALA A 85 -3.72 -4.04 18.13
C ALA A 85 -5.08 -4.33 17.45
N VAL A 86 -5.94 -3.31 17.33
CA VAL A 86 -7.23 -3.41 16.63
C VAL A 86 -7.02 -3.76 15.16
N VAL A 87 -6.12 -3.05 14.46
CA VAL A 87 -5.81 -3.32 13.05
C VAL A 87 -5.20 -4.70 12.86
N LYS A 88 -4.30 -5.14 13.75
CA LYS A 88 -3.72 -6.50 13.72
C LYS A 88 -4.76 -7.60 13.93
N SER A 89 -5.80 -7.34 14.74
CA SER A 89 -6.84 -8.32 15.07
C SER A 89 -7.98 -8.41 14.04
N GLY A 90 -7.90 -7.63 12.95
CA GLY A 90 -8.91 -7.63 11.88
C GLY A 90 -9.40 -6.25 11.49
N GLY A 91 -9.12 -5.22 12.30
CA GLY A 91 -9.48 -3.83 12.02
C GLY A 91 -10.99 -3.59 11.99
N LEU A 92 -11.37 -2.48 11.35
CA LEU A 92 -12.76 -2.10 11.09
C LEU A 92 -13.20 -2.46 9.66
N GLY A 93 -12.30 -3.06 8.88
CA GLY A 93 -12.52 -3.40 7.47
C GLY A 93 -12.28 -2.22 6.51
N LEU A 94 -11.82 -1.07 7.01
CA LEU A 94 -11.54 0.12 6.20
C LEU A 94 -10.28 -0.06 5.35
N ALA A 95 -9.27 -0.77 5.88
CA ALA A 95 -8.03 -1.00 5.16
C ALA A 95 -8.27 -1.66 3.78
N GLY A 96 -9.18 -2.63 3.68
CA GLY A 96 -9.49 -3.27 2.40
C GLY A 96 -10.16 -2.34 1.38
N ILE A 97 -10.94 -1.36 1.84
CA ILE A 97 -11.55 -0.35 0.96
C ILE A 97 -10.48 0.63 0.47
N ILE A 98 -9.63 1.11 1.39
CA ILE A 98 -8.55 2.05 1.11
C ILE A 98 -7.54 1.44 0.15
N GLU A 99 -7.12 0.19 0.37
CA GLU A 99 -6.22 -0.56 -0.51
C GLU A 99 -6.74 -0.60 -1.94
N LYS A 100 -8.04 -0.92 -2.13
CA LYS A 100 -8.67 -0.96 -3.45
C LYS A 100 -8.68 0.41 -4.14
N GLN A 101 -8.90 1.49 -3.38
CA GLN A 101 -8.85 2.84 -3.95
C GLN A 101 -7.42 3.23 -4.33
N LEU A 102 -6.44 2.90 -3.50
CA LEU A 102 -5.04 3.22 -3.76
C LEU A 102 -4.53 2.51 -5.03
N ILE A 103 -4.81 1.21 -5.16
CA ILE A 103 -4.47 0.43 -6.36
C ILE A 103 -5.17 0.98 -7.61
N ARG A 104 -6.43 1.43 -7.49
CA ARG A 104 -7.18 2.01 -8.61
C ARG A 104 -6.57 3.33 -9.05
N GLN A 105 -6.18 4.18 -8.10
CA GLN A 105 -5.57 5.47 -8.37
C GLN A 105 -4.20 5.31 -9.01
N ASP A 106 -3.37 4.40 -8.50
CA ASP A 106 -2.05 4.09 -9.03
C ASP A 106 -2.11 3.63 -10.50
N LYS A 107 -3.00 2.68 -10.82
CA LYS A 107 -3.29 2.26 -12.20
C LYS A 107 -3.80 3.39 -13.11
N SER A 108 -4.45 4.41 -12.55
CA SER A 108 -4.91 5.56 -13.32
C SER A 108 -3.79 6.54 -13.63
N MET A 109 -2.77 6.63 -12.76
CA MET A 109 -1.58 7.47 -12.95
C MET A 109 -0.64 6.85 -13.99
N ASP A 110 -0.42 5.54 -13.92
CA ASP A 110 0.40 4.80 -14.90
C ASP A 110 -0.15 4.95 -16.33
N ARG A 111 -1.48 4.88 -16.50
CA ARG A 111 -2.14 5.12 -17.80
C ARG A 111 -2.01 6.55 -18.33
N LYS A 112 -2.01 7.56 -17.45
CA LYS A 112 -1.81 8.96 -17.87
C LYS A 112 -0.36 9.19 -18.32
N GLN A 113 0.60 8.53 -17.68
CA GLN A 113 2.02 8.68 -17.99
C GLN A 113 2.39 8.00 -19.32
N ALA A 114 1.86 6.79 -19.58
CA ALA A 114 2.02 6.11 -20.86
C ALA A 114 1.35 6.83 -22.05
N GLY A 115 0.31 7.63 -21.78
CA GLY A 115 -0.36 8.45 -22.80
C GLY A 115 0.44 9.68 -23.23
N LEU A 116 1.35 10.17 -22.40
CA LEU A 116 2.19 11.36 -22.69
C LEU A 116 3.47 10.99 -23.46
N GLU A 117 3.96 9.75 -23.34
CA GLU A 117 5.16 9.29 -24.03
C GLU A 117 4.92 8.95 -25.51
N LYS A 118 3.68 8.60 -25.90
CA LYS A 118 3.33 8.28 -27.30
C LYS A 118 3.04 9.49 -28.20
N VAL A 119 3.10 10.71 -27.64
CA VAL A 119 2.77 11.95 -28.36
C VAL A 119 4.04 12.71 -28.79
N TYR A 120 5.23 12.18 -28.50
CA TYR A 120 6.52 12.70 -28.98
C TYR A 120 7.27 11.66 -29.81
#